data_AF-A0A3C1RBR5-F1
#
_entry.id   AF-A0A3C1RBR5-F1
#
_cell.length_a   1.000
_cell.length_b   1.000
_cell.length_c   1.000
_cell.angle_alpha   90.00
_cell.angle_beta   90.00
_cell.angle_gamma   90.00
#
_symmetry.space_group_name_H-M   'P 1'
#
loop_
_entity.id
_entity.type
_entity.pdbx_description
1 polymer ?
#
loop_
_entity_poly.entity_id
_entity_poly.type
_entity_poly.pdbx_seq_one_letter_code
_entity_poly.pdbx_strand_id
1 'polypeptide(L)'
;EASKILIYHFMLFSDERITLETEAVKASIQYDEETLHTRQLLKSKLADMDLSVRALNCLKAAEVETLGELVSYSKSDLMKFR
;
A
#
# COMPACT_ATOMS: atom_id res chain seq x y z
N GLU A 1 14.99 26.35 -18.07
CA GLU A 1 14.84 27.51 -17.16
C GLU A 1 13.57 28.31 -17.46
N ALA A 2 13.39 28.77 -18.71
CA ALA A 2 12.17 29.46 -19.15
C ALA A 2 10.86 28.71 -18.86
N SER A 3 10.86 27.37 -19.00
CA SER A 3 9.70 26.53 -18.66
C SER A 3 9.30 26.60 -17.18
N LYS A 4 10.26 26.70 -16.25
CA LYS A 4 9.97 26.83 -14.81
C LYS A 4 9.32 28.17 -14.48
N ILE A 5 9.79 29.25 -15.12
CA ILE A 5 9.24 30.60 -14.96
C ILE A 5 7.79 30.66 -15.46
N LEU A 6 7.51 30.04 -16.61
CA LEU A 6 6.16 29.99 -17.20
C LEU A 6 5.18 29.22 -16.31
N ILE A 7 5.58 28.06 -15.78
CA ILE A 7 4.75 27.25 -14.89
C ILE A 7 4.46 28.00 -13.58
N TYR A 8 5.45 28.69 -13.01
CA TYR A 8 5.25 29.52 -11.82
C TYR A 8 4.23 30.65 -12.05
N HIS A 9 4.26 31.27 -13.24
CA HIS A 9 3.31 32.32 -13.58
C HIS A 9 1.87 31.79 -13.72
N PHE A 10 1.68 30.62 -14.33
CA PHE A 10 0.33 30.02 -14.44
C PHE A 10 -0.26 29.60 -13.10
N MET A 11 0.57 29.20 -12.13
CA MET A 11 0.14 28.82 -10.78
C MET A 11 -0.47 29.99 -9.98
N LEU A 12 -0.08 31.23 -10.29
CA LEU A 12 -0.63 32.43 -9.62
C LEU A 12 -2.06 32.78 -10.07
N PHE A 13 -2.51 32.23 -11.21
CA PHE A 13 -3.80 32.57 -11.82
C PHE A 13 -4.77 31.39 -11.95
N SER A 14 -4.34 30.18 -11.58
CA SER A 14 -5.18 28.98 -11.59
C SER A 14 -5.85 28.76 -10.23
N ASP A 15 -7.18 28.88 -10.17
CA ASP A 15 -7.99 28.60 -8.95
C ASP A 15 -7.95 27.11 -8.54
N GLU A 16 -7.61 26.22 -9.47
CA GLU A 16 -7.27 24.84 -9.16
C GLU A 16 -5.77 24.73 -8.91
N ARG A 17 -5.41 24.21 -7.73
CA ARG A 17 -4.03 24.00 -7.28
C ARG A 17 -3.27 23.18 -8.32
N ILE A 18 -2.50 23.82 -9.18
CA ILE A 18 -1.52 23.13 -10.04
C ILE A 18 -0.51 22.46 -9.10
N THR A 19 -0.73 21.18 -8.80
CA THR A 19 0.21 20.35 -8.06
C THR A 19 1.39 20.06 -8.96
N LEU A 20 2.43 20.88 -8.84
CA LEU A 20 3.74 20.55 -9.39
C LEU A 20 4.27 19.31 -8.68
N GLU A 21 4.36 18.20 -9.40
CA GLU A 21 5.21 17.08 -9.02
C GLU A 21 6.67 17.53 -9.10
N THR A 22 7.12 18.21 -8.05
CA THR A 22 8.52 18.64 -7.92
C THR A 22 9.44 17.42 -7.91
N GLU A 23 10.71 17.59 -8.26
CA GLU A 23 11.71 16.52 -8.14
C GLU A 23 11.79 15.97 -6.71
N ALA A 24 11.47 16.77 -5.69
CA ALA A 24 11.33 16.33 -4.30
C ALA A 24 10.10 15.41 -4.10
N VAL A 25 8.97 15.72 -4.73
CA VAL A 25 7.78 14.84 -4.74
C VAL A 25 8.08 13.56 -5.54
N LYS A 26 8.72 13.66 -6.70
CA LYS A 26 9.19 12.48 -7.46
C LYS A 26 10.22 11.65 -6.70
N ALA A 27 11.11 12.27 -5.92
CA ALA A 27 12.05 11.58 -5.04
C ALA A 27 11.33 10.92 -3.84
N SER A 28 10.25 11.51 -3.34
CA SER A 28 9.40 10.87 -2.30
C SER A 28 8.53 9.74 -2.85
N ILE A 29 8.19 9.79 -4.14
CA ILE A 29 7.49 8.73 -4.88
C ILE A 29 8.48 7.68 -5.43
N GLN A 30 9.78 8.00 -5.43
CA GLN A 30 10.84 7.10 -5.86
C GLN A 30 10.76 5.88 -4.96
N TYR A 31 10.21 4.82 -5.54
CA TYR A 31 9.74 3.66 -4.84
C TYR A 31 10.82 3.18 -3.87
N ASP A 32 10.59 3.41 -2.59
CA ASP A 32 11.36 2.77 -1.56
C ASP A 32 11.19 1.26 -1.76
N GLU A 33 12.29 0.59 -2.11
CA GLU A 33 12.33 -0.84 -2.38
C GLU A 33 11.75 -1.63 -1.19
N GLU A 34 11.93 -1.13 0.04
CA GLU A 34 11.35 -1.71 1.24
C GLU A 34 9.82 -1.60 1.24
N THR A 35 9.28 -0.44 0.91
CA THR A 35 7.83 -0.25 0.76
C THR A 35 7.26 -1.10 -0.39
N LEU A 36 7.96 -1.23 -1.52
CA LEU A 36 7.55 -2.13 -2.62
C LEU A 36 7.54 -3.59 -2.18
N HIS A 37 8.59 -4.03 -1.51
CA HIS A 37 8.70 -5.38 -0.98
C HIS A 37 7.56 -5.68 -0.01
N THR A 38 7.27 -4.75 0.90
CA THR A 38 6.15 -4.86 1.85
C THR A 38 4.81 -4.99 1.12
N ARG A 39 4.57 -4.17 0.07
CA ARG A 39 3.34 -4.27 -0.73
C ARG A 39 3.22 -5.61 -1.45
N GLN A 40 4.33 -6.20 -1.91
CA GLN A 40 4.32 -7.53 -2.51
C GLN A 40 4.03 -8.61 -1.47
N LEU A 41 4.64 -8.52 -0.29
CA LEU A 41 4.42 -9.46 0.80
C LEU A 41 2.96 -9.47 1.27
N LEU A 42 2.31 -8.31 1.38
CA LEU A 42 0.89 -8.22 1.75
C LEU A 42 -0.04 -8.87 0.71
N LYS A 43 0.39 -9.03 -0.54
CA LYS A 43 -0.38 -9.72 -1.60
C LYS A 43 -0.14 -11.23 -1.65
N SER A 44 0.79 -11.75 -0.84
CA SER A 44 1.07 -13.19 -0.78
C SER A 44 -0.14 -13.96 -0.26
N LYS A 45 -0.41 -15.13 -0.85
CA LYS A 45 -1.48 -16.02 -0.42
C LYS A 45 -1.04 -16.80 0.81
N LEU A 46 -1.94 -16.94 1.78
CA LEU A 46 -1.70 -17.74 2.98
C LEU A 46 -1.49 -19.23 2.66
N ALA A 47 -2.03 -19.72 1.55
CA ALA A 47 -1.82 -21.11 1.10
C ALA A 47 -0.36 -21.41 0.68
N ASP A 48 0.40 -20.38 0.31
CA ASP A 48 1.81 -20.49 -0.06
C ASP A 48 2.73 -20.29 1.15
N MET A 49 2.17 -19.97 2.33
CA MET A 49 2.89 -19.87 3.59
C MET A 49 2.88 -21.21 4.33
N ASP A 50 3.95 -21.50 5.06
CA ASP A 50 4.09 -22.72 5.87
C ASP A 50 3.23 -22.69 7.15
N LEU A 51 1.91 -22.54 6.99
CA LEU A 51 0.91 -22.58 8.05
C LEU A 51 0.45 -24.02 8.32
N SER A 52 0.06 -24.29 9.56
CA SER A 52 -0.60 -25.55 9.87
C SER A 52 -1.94 -25.67 9.12
N VAL A 53 -2.32 -26.90 8.75
CA VAL A 53 -3.61 -27.19 8.09
C VAL A 53 -4.79 -26.61 8.87
N ARG A 54 -4.74 -26.67 10.21
CA ARG A 54 -5.79 -26.12 11.06
C ARG A 54 -5.88 -24.60 10.94
N ALA A 55 -4.76 -23.90 11.03
CA ALA A 55 -4.73 -22.45 10.88
C ALA A 55 -5.25 -22.03 9.50
N LEU A 56 -4.77 -22.69 8.44
CA LEU A 56 -5.21 -22.40 7.07
C LEU A 56 -6.73 -22.60 6.90
N ASN A 57 -7.29 -23.67 7.48
CA ASN A 57 -8.73 -23.93 7.41
C ASN A 57 -9.56 -22.90 8.18
N CYS A 58 -9.15 -22.51 9.39
CA CYS A 58 -9.84 -21.48 10.17
C CYS A 58 -9.81 -20.12 9.44
N LEU A 59 -8.67 -19.77 8.83
CA LEU A 59 -8.52 -18.52 8.06
C LEU A 59 -9.36 -18.54 6.78
N LYS A 60 -9.36 -19.67 6.07
CA LYS A 60 -10.19 -19.85 4.86
C LYS A 60 -11.69 -19.80 5.16
N ALA A 61 -12.12 -20.34 6.29
CA ALA A 61 -13.52 -20.25 6.74
C ALA A 61 -13.93 -18.82 7.10
N ALA A 62 -12.97 -17.99 7.49
CA ALA A 62 -13.16 -16.56 7.74
C ALA A 62 -12.94 -15.68 6.49
N GLU A 63 -12.86 -16.29 5.30
CA GLU A 63 -12.64 -15.61 4.01
C GLU A 63 -11.36 -14.74 4.00
N VAL A 64 -10.31 -15.19 4.70
CA VAL A 64 -8.97 -14.57 4.70
C VAL A 64 -8.05 -15.38 3.81
N GLU A 65 -7.63 -14.81 2.68
CA GLU A 65 -6.80 -15.46 1.67
C GLU A 65 -5.36 -14.91 1.61
N THR A 66 -5.17 -13.63 1.93
CA THR A 66 -3.87 -12.95 1.81
C THR A 66 -3.27 -12.52 3.15
N LEU A 67 -1.95 -12.33 3.19
CA LEU A 67 -1.29 -11.77 4.38
C LEU A 67 -1.82 -10.37 4.72
N GLY A 68 -2.12 -9.55 3.71
CA GLY A 68 -2.66 -8.21 3.88
C GLY A 68 -4.02 -8.20 4.57
N GLU A 69 -4.90 -9.14 4.22
CA GLU A 69 -6.17 -9.33 4.93
C GLU A 69 -5.93 -9.81 6.36
N LEU A 70 -5.03 -10.78 6.57
CA LEU A 70 -4.74 -11.31 7.90
C LEU A 70 -4.29 -10.23 8.89
N VAL A 71 -3.36 -9.36 8.48
CA VAL A 71 -2.83 -8.29 9.35
C VAL A 71 -3.80 -7.12 9.56
N SER A 72 -4.89 -7.06 8.80
CA SER A 72 -5.95 -6.06 9.01
C SER A 72 -6.81 -6.35 10.25
N TYR A 73 -6.78 -7.59 10.75
CA TYR A 73 -7.52 -8.01 11.93
C TYR A 73 -6.74 -7.75 13.22
N SER A 74 -7.45 -7.29 14.23
CA SER A 74 -6.89 -7.22 15.58
C SER A 74 -6.73 -8.63 16.16
N LYS A 75 -5.82 -8.78 17.13
CA LYS A 75 -5.65 -10.05 17.87
C LYS A 75 -6.97 -10.56 18.45
N SER A 76 -7.81 -9.66 18.97
CA SER A 76 -9.12 -10.03 19.53
C SER A 76 -10.09 -10.57 18.48
N ASP A 77 -9.99 -10.14 17.23
CA ASP A 77 -10.86 -10.63 16.14
C ASP A 77 -10.39 -11.99 15.64
N LEU A 78 -9.08 -12.21 15.53
CA LEU A 78 -8.51 -13.50 15.14
C LEU A 78 -8.88 -14.62 16.13
N MET A 79 -9.01 -14.31 17.41
CA MET A 79 -9.44 -15.28 18.43
C MET A 79 -10.89 -15.75 18.26
N LYS A 80 -11.68 -15.10 17.41
CA LYS A 80 -13.08 -15.48 17.12
C LYS A 80 -13.20 -16.45 15.95
N PHE A 81 -12.15 -16.62 15.14
CA PHE A 81 -12.17 -17.53 13.99
C PHE A 81 -12.20 -18.98 14.49
N ARG A 82 -13.05 -19.81 13.86
CA ARG A 82 -13.25 -21.22 14.23
C ARG A 82 -13.07 -22.14 13.04
#